data_AF-A0A9R0SPQ9-F1
#
_entry.id   AF-A0A9R0SPQ9-F1
#
_cell.length_a   1.000
_cell.length_b   1.000
_cell.length_c   1.000
_cell.angle_alpha   90.00
_cell.angle_beta   90.00
_cell.angle_gamma   90.00
#
_symmetry.space_group_name_H-M   'P 1'
#
loop_
_entity.id
_entity.type
_entity.pdbx_description
1 polymer ?
#
loop_
_entity_poly.entity_id
_entity_poly.type
_entity_poly.pdbx_seq_one_letter_code
_entity_poly.pdbx_strand_id
1 'polypeptide(L)'
;MKWSAVGKAFSPRPFNKTVLEKTMQRAWGLHHEARFRDMGDNIFAVHFGSEGDWRHAMSNGPWQFDFNVLVLKEYDSNVRPSEMIFDKVDVWVRVTDLPPGKRTESFGRALGNWLGEVIKVDVDKDGMARGNQLRVRARISIFEPLVRVFFLKATQEENNRT
;
A
#
# COMPACT_ATOMS: atom_id res chain seq x y z
N MET A 1 -11.00 -9.72 -17.50
CA MET A 1 -12.25 -9.04 -17.10
C MET A 1 -11.89 -7.61 -16.70
N LYS A 2 -12.57 -6.56 -17.19
CA LYS A 2 -12.20 -5.17 -16.84
C LYS A 2 -12.63 -4.83 -15.40
N TRP A 3 -11.91 -3.90 -14.75
CA TRP A 3 -12.22 -3.32 -13.43
C TRP A 3 -12.56 -4.35 -12.35
N SER A 4 -11.74 -5.39 -12.28
CA SER A 4 -11.93 -6.50 -11.35
C SER A 4 -10.66 -6.65 -10.52
N ALA A 5 -10.84 -6.98 -9.24
CA ALA A 5 -9.75 -7.25 -8.33
C ALA A 5 -10.04 -8.52 -7.53
N VAL A 6 -8.98 -9.13 -7.01
CA VAL A 6 -9.07 -10.16 -5.99
C VAL A 6 -8.45 -9.61 -4.72
N GLY A 7 -9.15 -9.76 -3.61
CA GLY A 7 -8.69 -9.37 -2.30
C GLY A 7 -8.51 -10.56 -1.37
N LYS A 8 -7.57 -10.45 -0.44
CA LYS A 8 -7.41 -11.37 0.68
C LYS A 8 -7.38 -10.60 1.99
N ALA A 9 -8.22 -10.99 2.93
CA ALA A 9 -8.18 -10.50 4.30
C ALA A 9 -7.31 -11.42 5.17
N PHE A 10 -6.25 -10.88 5.77
CA PHE A 10 -5.30 -11.63 6.60
C PHE A 10 -5.82 -11.82 8.02
N SER A 11 -6.96 -12.50 8.14
CA SER A 11 -7.60 -12.83 9.43
C SER A 11 -7.50 -14.33 9.72
N PRO A 12 -7.31 -14.73 10.99
CA PRO A 12 -7.42 -16.13 11.40
C PRO A 12 -8.87 -16.65 11.36
N ARG A 13 -9.86 -15.76 11.26
CA ARG A 13 -11.28 -16.11 11.20
C ARG A 13 -11.83 -15.89 9.80
N PRO A 14 -12.74 -16.74 9.30
CA PRO A 14 -13.47 -16.46 8.08
C PRO A 14 -14.20 -15.12 8.17
N PHE A 15 -14.12 -14.29 7.12
CA PHE A 15 -14.91 -13.07 7.06
C PHE A 15 -16.40 -13.39 6.85
N ASN A 16 -17.28 -12.49 7.30
CA ASN A 16 -18.67 -12.49 6.83
C ASN A 16 -18.77 -11.66 5.55
N LYS A 17 -19.17 -12.30 4.43
CA LYS A 17 -19.21 -11.65 3.11
C LYS A 17 -20.01 -10.35 3.11
N THR A 18 -21.20 -10.36 3.70
CA THR A 18 -22.08 -9.18 3.75
C THR A 18 -21.47 -8.02 4.53
N VAL A 19 -20.76 -8.34 5.62
CA VAL A 19 -20.04 -7.33 6.41
C VAL A 19 -18.83 -6.79 5.64
N LEU A 20 -18.05 -7.67 5.01
CA LEU A 20 -16.92 -7.29 4.16
C LEU A 20 -17.35 -6.34 3.06
N GLU A 21 -18.37 -6.71 2.29
CA GLU A 21 -18.91 -5.91 1.19
C GLU A 21 -19.32 -4.51 1.65
N LYS A 22 -20.13 -4.40 2.70
CA LYS A 22 -20.56 -3.10 3.24
C LYS A 22 -19.39 -2.26 3.76
N THR A 23 -18.48 -2.87 4.50
CA THR A 23 -17.31 -2.17 5.08
C THR A 23 -16.39 -1.67 3.97
N MET A 24 -16.08 -2.51 2.98
CA MET A 24 -15.12 -2.17 1.93
C MET A 24 -15.69 -1.17 0.92
N GLN A 25 -16.97 -1.28 0.53
CA GLN A 25 -17.61 -0.26 -0.31
C GLN A 25 -17.53 1.13 0.34
N ARG A 26 -17.75 1.21 1.66
CA ARG A 26 -17.61 2.46 2.41
C ARG A 26 -16.16 2.92 2.53
N ALA A 27 -15.24 2.02 2.87
CA ALA A 27 -13.82 2.35 3.02
C ALA A 27 -13.19 2.85 1.72
N TRP A 28 -13.58 2.28 0.59
CA TRP A 28 -13.14 2.69 -0.74
C TRP A 28 -13.88 3.92 -1.28
N GLY A 29 -14.92 4.40 -0.58
CA GLY A 29 -15.71 5.56 -1.01
C GLY A 29 -16.35 5.37 -2.39
N LEU A 30 -16.83 4.16 -2.71
CA LEU A 30 -17.29 3.84 -4.05
C LEU A 30 -18.50 4.69 -4.46
N HIS A 31 -18.47 5.19 -5.69
CA HIS A 31 -19.59 5.92 -6.28
C HIS A 31 -20.58 5.00 -7.02
N HIS A 32 -20.12 3.83 -7.45
CA HIS A 32 -20.94 2.82 -8.12
C HIS A 32 -20.93 1.51 -7.34
N GLU A 33 -22.01 0.74 -7.48
CA GLU A 33 -22.11 -0.56 -6.85
C GLU A 33 -21.00 -1.51 -7.34
N ALA A 34 -20.37 -2.22 -6.41
CA ALA A 34 -19.39 -3.24 -6.70
C ALA A 34 -19.93 -4.60 -6.28
N ARG A 35 -19.75 -5.61 -7.15
CA ARG A 35 -20.26 -6.97 -6.92
C ARG A 35 -19.17 -7.84 -6.32
N PHE A 36 -19.43 -8.39 -5.15
CA PHE A 36 -18.49 -9.25 -4.42
C PHE A 36 -18.85 -10.73 -4.59
N ARG A 37 -17.81 -11.56 -4.70
CA ARG A 37 -17.91 -13.02 -4.71
C ARG A 37 -16.91 -13.58 -3.70
N ASP A 38 -17.41 -14.38 -2.77
CA ASP A 38 -16.57 -15.15 -1.85
C ASP A 38 -15.90 -16.29 -2.61
N MET A 39 -14.61 -16.49 -2.38
CA MET A 39 -13.79 -17.50 -3.03
C MET A 39 -13.16 -18.48 -2.02
N GLY A 40 -13.53 -18.42 -0.74
CA GLY A 40 -12.93 -19.24 0.32
C GLY A 40 -11.58 -18.70 0.80
N ASP A 41 -11.07 -19.25 1.91
CA ASP A 41 -9.75 -18.91 2.50
C ASP A 41 -9.51 -17.41 2.73
N ASN A 42 -10.58 -16.70 3.08
CA ASN A 42 -10.60 -15.24 3.20
C ASN A 42 -10.21 -14.48 1.93
N ILE A 43 -10.42 -15.11 0.77
CA ILE A 43 -10.25 -14.54 -0.56
C ILE A 43 -11.62 -14.16 -1.12
N PHE A 44 -11.69 -13.03 -1.81
CA PHE A 44 -12.86 -12.59 -2.52
C PHE A 44 -12.50 -11.97 -3.87
N ALA A 45 -13.36 -12.11 -4.86
CA ALA A 45 -13.33 -11.30 -6.06
C ALA A 45 -14.30 -10.13 -5.93
N VAL A 46 -13.93 -9.00 -6.51
CA VAL A 46 -14.79 -7.83 -6.64
C VAL A 46 -14.75 -7.30 -8.05
N HIS A 47 -15.93 -7.01 -8.60
CA HIS A 47 -16.11 -6.34 -9.87
C HIS A 47 -16.70 -4.96 -9.62
N PHE A 48 -15.97 -3.91 -9.96
CA PHE A 48 -16.36 -2.53 -9.70
C PHE A 48 -17.27 -2.01 -10.81
N GLY A 49 -18.23 -1.15 -10.45
CA GLY A 49 -19.14 -0.52 -11.39
C GLY A 49 -18.49 0.56 -12.28
N SER A 50 -17.29 1.04 -11.93
CA SER A 50 -16.56 2.03 -12.73
C SER A 50 -15.04 1.84 -12.67
N GLU A 51 -14.35 2.35 -13.69
CA GLU A 51 -12.88 2.38 -13.71
C GLU A 51 -12.31 3.27 -12.60
N GLY A 52 -12.95 4.41 -12.33
CA GLY A 52 -12.49 5.36 -11.31
C GLY A 52 -12.49 4.73 -9.91
N ASP A 53 -13.57 4.03 -9.57
CA ASP A 53 -13.72 3.28 -8.32
C ASP A 53 -12.66 2.18 -8.19
N TRP A 54 -12.45 1.40 -9.27
CA TRP A 54 -11.42 0.36 -9.29
C TRP A 54 -10.01 0.94 -9.11
N ARG A 55 -9.65 1.98 -9.88
CA ARG A 55 -8.34 2.65 -9.75
C ARG A 55 -8.14 3.22 -8.35
N HIS A 56 -9.19 3.80 -7.76
CA HIS A 56 -9.15 4.34 -6.41
C HIS A 56 -8.88 3.24 -5.38
N ALA A 57 -9.65 2.16 -5.42
CA ALA A 57 -9.45 1.02 -4.53
C ALA A 57 -8.06 0.38 -4.70
N MET A 58 -7.59 0.18 -5.93
CA MET A 58 -6.26 -0.39 -6.17
C MET A 58 -5.11 0.54 -5.73
N SER A 59 -5.30 1.86 -5.79
CA SER A 59 -4.21 2.83 -5.61
C SER A 59 -4.15 3.46 -4.23
N ASN A 60 -5.20 3.45 -3.43
CA ASN A 60 -5.24 4.22 -2.16
C ASN A 60 -5.15 3.36 -0.90
N GLY A 61 -4.63 2.14 -1.03
CA GLY A 61 -4.28 1.30 0.12
C GLY A 61 -3.14 1.87 1.00
N PRO A 62 -2.78 1.16 2.08
CA PRO A 62 -3.26 -0.18 2.44
C PRO A 62 -4.71 -0.15 2.93
N TRP A 63 -5.41 -1.26 2.74
CA TRP A 63 -6.76 -1.43 3.27
C TRP A 63 -6.74 -2.31 4.50
N GLN A 64 -7.72 -2.10 5.36
CA GLN A 64 -7.92 -2.89 6.56
C GLN A 64 -9.37 -3.36 6.63
N PHE A 65 -9.56 -4.61 7.01
CA PHE A 65 -10.86 -5.17 7.35
C PHE A 65 -10.77 -5.87 8.71
N ASP A 66 -11.64 -5.48 9.64
CA ASP A 66 -11.68 -6.06 11.00
C ASP A 66 -10.30 -6.12 11.68
N PHE A 67 -9.58 -4.99 11.68
CA PHE A 67 -8.22 -4.87 12.23
C PHE A 67 -7.13 -5.72 11.56
N ASN A 68 -7.45 -6.40 10.46
CA ASN A 68 -6.52 -7.19 9.68
C ASN A 68 -6.19 -6.52 8.35
N VAL A 69 -4.97 -6.70 7.86
CA VAL A 69 -4.55 -6.19 6.56
C VAL A 69 -5.38 -6.85 5.46
N LEU A 70 -5.85 -6.03 4.52
CA LEU A 70 -6.50 -6.49 3.31
C LEU A 70 -5.62 -6.15 2.10
N VAL A 71 -5.18 -7.19 1.40
CA VAL A 71 -4.37 -7.05 0.18
C VAL A 71 -5.29 -7.13 -1.03
N LEU A 72 -5.18 -6.18 -1.96
CA LEU A 72 -5.87 -6.21 -3.26
C LEU A 72 -4.86 -6.44 -4.38
N LYS A 73 -5.26 -7.25 -5.37
CA LYS A 73 -4.53 -7.46 -6.62
C LYS A 73 -5.48 -7.32 -7.80
N GLU A 74 -4.96 -6.91 -8.95
CA GLU A 74 -5.73 -6.95 -10.18
C GLU A 74 -6.16 -8.39 -10.48
N TYR A 75 -7.39 -8.57 -10.96
CA TYR A 75 -7.87 -9.88 -11.34
C TYR A 75 -7.18 -10.34 -12.63
N ASP A 76 -6.35 -11.37 -12.53
CA ASP A 76 -5.78 -12.06 -13.69
C ASP A 76 -6.57 -13.33 -13.98
N SER A 77 -7.18 -13.42 -15.16
CA SER A 77 -7.94 -14.60 -15.59
C SER A 77 -7.07 -15.82 -15.88
N ASN A 78 -5.76 -15.65 -16.02
CA ASN A 78 -4.82 -16.74 -16.30
C ASN A 78 -4.29 -17.40 -15.02
N VAL A 79 -4.50 -16.76 -13.86
CA VAL A 79 -4.01 -17.26 -12.56
C VAL A 79 -5.15 -17.93 -11.82
N ARG A 80 -4.97 -19.19 -11.42
CA ARG A 80 -5.98 -19.86 -10.58
C ARG A 80 -6.03 -19.19 -9.21
N PRO A 81 -7.20 -19.09 -8.56
CA PRO A 81 -7.32 -18.53 -7.22
C PRO A 81 -6.32 -19.12 -6.20
N SER A 82 -6.06 -20.42 -6.28
CA SER A 82 -5.13 -21.14 -5.42
C SER A 82 -3.65 -20.82 -5.68
N GLU A 83 -3.31 -20.23 -6.83
CA GLU A 83 -1.96 -19.81 -7.20
C GLU A 83 -1.72 -18.32 -6.91
N MET A 84 -2.74 -17.58 -6.47
CA MET A 84 -2.60 -16.15 -6.18
C MET A 84 -1.80 -15.92 -4.90
N ILE A 85 -0.66 -15.27 -5.04
CA ILE A 85 0.21 -14.89 -3.92
C ILE A 85 -0.18 -13.50 -3.40
N PHE A 86 -0.50 -13.40 -2.11
CA PHE A 86 -0.87 -12.17 -1.41
C PHE A 86 0.18 -11.82 -0.33
N ASP A 87 1.44 -11.66 -0.71
CA ASP A 87 2.57 -11.51 0.21
C ASP A 87 2.99 -10.06 0.44
N LYS A 88 2.46 -9.12 -0.35
CA LYS A 88 2.90 -7.73 -0.37
C LYS A 88 1.74 -6.75 -0.38
N VAL A 89 1.98 -5.58 0.18
CA VAL A 89 1.05 -4.45 0.21
C VAL A 89 1.77 -3.15 -0.10
N ASP A 90 1.13 -2.30 -0.88
CA ASP A 90 1.58 -0.93 -1.13
C ASP A 90 1.22 -0.05 0.07
N VAL A 91 2.21 0.61 0.67
CA VAL A 91 2.01 1.54 1.80
C VAL A 91 2.71 2.86 1.59
N TRP A 92 2.09 3.94 2.08
CA TRP A 92 2.76 5.24 2.19
C TRP A 92 3.54 5.31 3.50
N VAL A 93 4.86 5.22 3.39
CA VAL A 93 5.80 5.45 4.48
C VAL A 93 6.06 6.94 4.59
N ARG A 94 5.90 7.48 5.80
CA ARG A 94 6.23 8.87 6.11
C ARG A 94 7.51 8.88 6.93
N VAL A 95 8.50 9.62 6.45
CA VAL A 95 9.76 9.87 7.13
C VAL A 95 9.75 11.29 7.65
N THR A 96 9.88 11.42 8.97
CA THR A 96 9.93 12.69 9.67
C THR A 96 11.34 12.98 10.15
N ASP A 97 11.62 14.23 10.48
CA ASP A 97 12.90 14.64 11.08
C ASP A 97 14.14 14.35 10.20
N LEU A 98 13.97 14.43 8.88
CA LEU A 98 15.09 14.38 7.95
C LEU A 98 15.77 15.75 7.86
N PRO A 99 17.12 15.80 7.89
CA PRO A 99 17.86 16.99 7.50
C PRO A 99 17.42 17.47 6.10
N PRO A 100 17.38 18.79 5.83
CA PRO A 100 16.92 19.31 4.53
C PRO A 100 17.61 18.67 3.32
N GLY A 101 18.92 18.43 3.41
CA GLY A 101 19.70 17.79 2.33
C GLY A 101 19.39 16.30 2.07
N LYS A 102 18.58 15.65 2.93
CA LYS A 102 18.15 14.25 2.77
C LYS A 102 16.69 14.14 2.32
N ARG A 103 16.02 15.25 2.01
CA ARG A 103 14.62 15.28 1.55
C ARG A 103 14.53 15.19 0.03
N THR A 104 15.37 14.36 -0.58
CA THR A 104 15.47 14.23 -2.03
C THR A 104 14.79 12.96 -2.52
N GLU A 105 14.44 12.93 -3.80
CA GLU A 105 13.93 11.73 -4.47
C GLU A 105 14.93 10.57 -4.36
N SER A 106 16.22 10.85 -4.57
CA SER A 106 17.28 9.84 -4.50
C SER A 106 17.37 9.17 -3.13
N PHE A 107 17.28 9.95 -2.05
CA PHE A 107 17.25 9.41 -0.69
C PHE A 107 15.97 8.62 -0.44
N GLY A 108 14.82 9.11 -0.87
CA GLY A 108 13.55 8.41 -0.76
C GLY A 108 13.53 7.06 -1.49
N ARG A 109 14.14 6.99 -2.67
CA ARG A 109 14.32 5.73 -3.42
C ARG A 109 15.23 4.77 -2.70
N ALA A 110 16.37 5.23 -2.19
CA ALA A 110 17.29 4.39 -1.42
C ALA A 110 16.62 3.82 -0.17
N LEU A 111 15.89 4.66 0.58
CA LEU A 111 15.14 4.22 1.76
C LEU A 111 14.02 3.25 1.41
N GLY A 112 13.23 3.55 0.38
CA GLY A 112 12.13 2.66 0.00
C GLY A 112 12.60 1.32 -0.55
N ASN A 113 13.75 1.27 -1.25
CA ASN A 113 14.36 0.02 -1.69
C ASN A 113 14.88 -0.84 -0.52
N TRP A 114 15.26 -0.20 0.58
CA TRP A 114 15.58 -0.92 1.81
C TRP A 114 14.34 -1.51 2.48
N LEU A 115 13.18 -0.87 2.35
CA LEU A 115 11.90 -1.37 2.89
C LEU A 115 11.22 -2.41 1.99
N GLY A 116 11.47 -2.37 0.68
CA GLY A 116 10.81 -3.22 -0.31
C GLY A 116 11.00 -2.68 -1.73
N GLU A 117 9.93 -2.67 -2.53
CA GLU A 117 9.95 -2.12 -3.89
C GLU A 117 9.39 -0.70 -3.90
N VAL A 118 10.13 0.27 -4.42
CA VAL A 118 9.64 1.66 -4.54
C VAL A 118 8.61 1.78 -5.65
N ILE A 119 7.39 2.20 -5.29
CA ILE A 119 6.33 2.53 -6.25
C ILE A 119 6.38 4.01 -6.62
N LYS A 120 6.56 4.90 -5.62
CA LYS A 120 6.57 6.35 -5.83
C LYS A 120 7.30 7.07 -4.70
N VAL A 121 7.95 8.18 -5.01
CA VAL A 121 8.40 9.16 -4.01
C VAL A 121 7.59 10.44 -4.17
N ASP A 122 7.12 11.02 -3.07
CA ASP A 122 6.32 12.25 -3.06
C ASP A 122 7.24 13.48 -3.04
N VAL A 123 7.65 13.89 -4.24
CA VAL A 123 8.53 15.05 -4.48
C VAL A 123 7.93 15.98 -5.52
N ASP A 124 8.40 17.22 -5.55
CA ASP A 124 8.10 18.17 -6.61
C ASP A 124 8.92 17.90 -7.89
N LYS A 125 8.79 18.80 -8.87
CA LYS A 125 9.49 18.74 -10.16
C LYS A 125 11.02 18.84 -10.04
N ASP A 126 11.52 19.38 -8.93
CA ASP A 126 12.95 19.57 -8.67
C ASP A 126 13.51 18.39 -7.83
N GLY A 127 12.69 17.35 -7.59
CA GLY A 127 13.08 16.16 -6.85
C GLY A 127 13.15 16.37 -5.34
N MET A 128 12.52 17.42 -4.81
CA MET A 128 12.53 17.77 -3.40
C MET A 128 11.20 17.48 -2.73
N ALA A 129 11.25 17.00 -1.49
CA ALA A 129 10.06 16.77 -0.69
C ALA A 129 9.41 18.11 -0.33
N ARG A 130 8.08 18.17 -0.37
CA ARG A 130 7.35 19.35 0.10
C ARG A 130 7.32 19.37 1.63
N GLY A 131 7.90 20.41 2.22
CA GLY A 131 7.88 20.63 3.66
C GLY A 131 8.93 19.82 4.43
N ASN A 132 8.57 19.37 5.63
CA ASN A 132 9.49 18.74 6.59
C ASN A 132 9.45 17.21 6.61
N GLN A 133 8.77 16.60 5.65
CA GLN A 133 8.57 15.16 5.63
C GLN A 133 8.80 14.64 4.22
N LEU A 134 9.43 13.47 4.13
CA LEU A 134 9.55 12.73 2.88
C LEU A 134 8.56 11.56 2.93
N ARG A 135 7.76 11.41 1.88
CA ARG A 135 6.84 10.26 1.77
C ARG A 135 7.27 9.36 0.62
N VAL A 136 7.33 8.08 0.91
CA VAL A 136 7.68 7.03 -0.05
C VAL A 136 6.55 6.03 -0.07
N ARG A 137 5.99 5.77 -1.25
CA ARG A 137 5.11 4.64 -1.47
C ARG A 137 5.97 3.43 -1.79
N ALA A 138 5.98 2.46 -0.91
CA ALA A 138 6.73 1.22 -1.06
C ALA A 138 5.80 0.02 -1.01
N ARG A 139 6.07 -0.97 -1.83
CA ARG A 139 5.47 -2.29 -1.76
C ARG A 139 6.33 -3.15 -0.85
N ILE A 140 5.79 -3.49 0.31
CA ILE A 140 6.50 -4.18 1.39
C ILE A 140 5.88 -5.56 1.64
N SER A 141 6.67 -6.48 2.19
CA SER A 141 6.19 -7.78 2.66
C SER A 141 5.24 -7.62 3.85
N ILE A 142 4.12 -8.34 3.86
CA ILE A 142 3.23 -8.38 5.03
C ILE A 142 3.72 -9.34 6.13
N PHE A 143 4.73 -10.14 5.82
CA PHE A 143 5.31 -11.12 6.74
C PHE A 143 6.52 -10.58 7.50
N GLU A 144 6.96 -9.37 7.17
CA GLU A 144 8.07 -8.69 7.82
C GLU A 144 7.56 -7.60 8.76
N PRO A 145 8.19 -7.43 9.94
CA PRO A 145 7.84 -6.34 10.84
C PRO A 145 8.05 -4.97 10.19
N LEU A 146 7.15 -4.03 10.47
CA LEU A 146 7.32 -2.65 10.03
C LEU A 146 8.51 -1.99 10.73
N VAL A 147 9.38 -1.37 9.94
CA VAL A 147 10.43 -0.49 10.46
C VAL A 147 9.78 0.74 11.09
N ARG A 148 10.12 1.02 12.35
CA ARG A 148 9.60 2.19 13.09
C ARG A 148 10.58 3.36 13.11
N VAL A 149 11.88 3.07 13.19
CA VAL A 149 12.96 4.07 13.35
C VAL A 149 14.19 3.58 12.61
N PHE A 150 14.97 4.51 12.07
CA PHE A 150 16.32 4.26 11.57
C PHE A 150 17.25 5.41 11.97
N PHE A 151 18.55 5.17 11.96
CA PHE A 151 19.56 6.17 12.32
C PHE A 151 20.31 6.62 11.07
N LEU A 152 20.47 7.94 10.93
CA LEU A 152 21.35 8.53 9.93
C LEU A 152 22.76 8.63 10.49
N LYS A 153 23.76 8.21 9.72
CA LYS A 153 25.14 8.56 10.02
C LYS A 153 25.34 10.05 9.72
N ALA A 154 25.86 10.79 10.70
CA ALA A 154 26.22 12.19 10.54
C ALA A 154 27.25 12.33 9.41
N THR A 155 27.08 13.36 8.58
CA THR A 155 28.06 13.73 7.56
C THR A 155 29.22 14.47 8.22
N GLN A 156 30.46 14.26 7.78
CA GLN A 156 31.66 14.86 8.41
C GLN A 156 31.61 16.40 8.49
N GLU A 157 30.81 17.08 7.67
CA GLU A 157 30.61 18.53 7.70
C GLU A 157 29.86 19.03 8.95
N GLU A 158 29.02 18.20 9.59
CA GLU A 158 28.30 18.57 10.82
C GLU A 158 29.19 18.46 12.06
N ASN A 159 30.21 17.61 12.03
CA ASN A 159 31.19 17.45 13.12
C ASN A 159 32.13 18.65 13.27
N ASN A 160 32.25 19.50 12.25
CA ASN A 160 33.13 20.69 12.27
C ASN A 160 32.43 21.97 12.77
N ARG A 161 31.19 21.86 13.26
CA ARG A 161 30.40 22.99 13.80
C ARG A 161 30.16 22.93 15.31
N THR A 162 30.86 22.02 16.01
CA THR A 162 30.85 21.90 17.48
C THR A 162 32.26 22.11 18.00
#